data_AF-A0A7R9JJL9-F1
#
_entry.id   AF-A0A7R9JJL9-F1
#
_cell.length_a   1.000
_cell.length_b   1.000
_cell.length_c   1.000
_cell.angle_alpha   90.00
_cell.angle_beta   90.00
_cell.angle_gamma   90.00
#
_symmetry.space_group_name_H-M   'P 1'
#
loop_
_entity.id
_entity.type
_entity.pdbx_description
1 polymer ?
#
loop_
_entity_poly.entity_id
_entity_poly.type
_entity_poly.pdbx_seq_one_letter_code
_entity_poly.pdbx_strand_id
1 'polypeptide(L)'
;QGSRGEICGGFSDVPWGKTNTKGHYIPSDKAFLFTLTNDQDLPPTKYDIVKKMFAICYHPDCGPIFGAGADLLIASNCNTNMDSYSNLPHSYDGDSASCSVLMGDYNFSVLDYEVFTPVGK
;
A
#
# COMPACT_ATOMS: atom_id res chain seq x y z
N GLN A 1 -9.31 6.16 0.94
CA GLN A 1 -10.24 6.25 2.08
C GLN A 1 -11.07 4.97 2.18
N GLY A 2 -11.20 4.43 3.40
CA GLY A 2 -12.04 3.27 3.72
C GLY A 2 -13.46 3.63 4.13
N SER A 3 -14.31 2.62 4.26
CA SER A 3 -15.75 2.78 4.53
C SER A 3 -16.07 3.24 5.96
N ARG A 4 -15.13 3.13 6.91
CA ARG A 4 -15.29 3.58 8.30
C ARG A 4 -14.47 4.83 8.60
N GLY A 5 -14.00 5.52 7.55
CA GLY A 5 -13.23 6.75 7.68
C GLY A 5 -11.71 6.55 7.77
N GLU A 6 -11.22 5.34 7.49
CA GLU A 6 -9.80 5.06 7.44
C GLU A 6 -9.12 5.87 6.32
N ILE A 7 -7.98 6.47 6.65
CA ILE A 7 -7.15 7.20 5.71
C ILE A 7 -5.74 6.65 5.83
N CYS A 8 -5.31 5.94 4.81
CA CYS A 8 -3.98 5.34 4.72
C CYS A 8 -3.45 5.45 3.30
N GLY A 9 -2.17 5.12 3.10
CA GLY A 9 -1.58 5.09 1.78
C GLY A 9 -0.12 4.65 1.82
N GLY A 10 0.56 4.93 0.72
CA GLY A 10 1.98 4.66 0.60
C GLY A 10 2.68 5.67 -0.28
N PHE A 11 3.97 5.86 -0.01
CA PHE A 11 4.88 6.64 -0.82
C PHE A 11 5.88 5.72 -1.50
N SER A 12 6.24 6.06 -2.74
CA SER A 12 7.32 5.42 -3.47
C SER A 12 8.15 6.49 -4.18
N ASP A 13 9.47 6.37 -4.11
CA ASP A 13 10.42 7.17 -4.90
C ASP A 13 10.73 6.54 -6.27
N VAL A 14 10.13 5.38 -6.57
CA VAL A 14 10.20 4.71 -7.87
C VAL A 14 8.81 4.57 -8.49
N PRO A 15 8.66 4.71 -9.83
CA PRO A 15 7.37 4.58 -10.47
C PRO A 15 6.87 3.13 -10.49
N TRP A 16 5.55 2.94 -10.44
CA TRP A 16 4.90 1.68 -10.82
C TRP A 16 4.95 1.53 -12.34
N GLY A 17 6.12 1.14 -12.84
CA GLY A 17 6.38 1.01 -14.27
C GLY A 17 6.06 -0.39 -14.81
N LYS A 18 5.63 -0.47 -16.07
CA LYS A 18 5.56 -1.74 -16.80
C LYS A 18 6.93 -2.41 -16.79
N THR A 19 7.00 -3.57 -16.17
CA THR A 19 8.16 -4.45 -16.23
C THR A 19 7.96 -5.47 -17.36
N ASN A 20 9.05 -5.95 -17.96
CA ASN A 20 9.00 -6.97 -19.01
C ASN A 20 8.43 -8.32 -18.52
N THR A 21 8.30 -8.48 -17.20
CA THR A 21 7.79 -9.67 -16.53
C THR A 21 6.70 -9.27 -15.53
N LYS A 22 5.59 -10.01 -15.50
CA LYS A 22 4.53 -9.83 -14.48
C LYS A 22 5.08 -10.15 -13.09
N GLY A 23 4.67 -9.39 -12.08
CA GLY A 23 5.05 -9.67 -10.69
C GLY A 23 6.51 -9.37 -10.35
N HIS A 24 7.19 -8.56 -11.17
CA HIS A 24 8.56 -8.13 -10.88
C HIS A 24 8.56 -7.05 -9.80
N TYR A 25 9.48 -7.19 -8.85
CA TYR A 25 9.67 -6.21 -7.80
C TYR A 25 10.67 -5.14 -8.23
N ILE A 26 10.33 -3.88 -7.94
CA ILE A 26 11.18 -2.72 -8.13
C ILE A 26 11.71 -2.34 -6.75
N PRO A 27 13.04 -2.27 -6.56
CA PRO A 27 13.61 -1.91 -5.28
C PRO A 27 13.39 -0.42 -4.97
N SER A 28 13.28 -0.11 -3.69
CA SER A 28 13.24 1.27 -3.18
C SER A 28 13.94 1.38 -1.83
N ASP A 29 14.64 2.48 -1.62
CA ASP A 29 15.27 2.82 -0.35
C ASP A 29 14.41 3.74 0.53
N LYS A 30 13.37 4.35 -0.04
CA LYS A 30 12.60 5.44 0.59
C LYS A 30 11.09 5.20 0.62
N ALA A 31 10.62 4.09 0.06
CA ALA A 31 9.20 3.76 0.12
C ALA A 31 8.76 3.54 1.56
N PHE A 32 7.54 3.94 1.88
CA PHE A 32 6.91 3.68 3.16
C PHE A 32 5.41 3.58 3.00
N LEU A 33 4.76 2.84 3.90
CA LEU A 33 3.31 2.88 4.09
C LEU A 33 2.98 3.80 5.25
N PHE A 34 1.76 4.32 5.30
CA PHE A 34 1.30 5.15 6.41
C PHE A 34 -0.19 4.99 6.65
N THR A 35 -0.58 5.27 7.89
CA THR A 35 -1.98 5.52 8.29
C THR A 35 -2.08 6.89 8.93
N LEU A 36 -3.13 7.64 8.62
CA LEU A 36 -3.49 8.92 9.23
C LEU A 36 -4.72 8.77 10.14
N THR A 37 -5.60 7.84 9.82
CA THR A 37 -6.79 7.49 10.62
C THR A 37 -7.02 5.99 10.51
N ASN A 38 -7.10 5.32 11.66
CA ASN A 38 -7.28 3.88 11.80
C ASN A 38 -8.23 3.58 12.98
N ASP A 39 -8.66 2.33 13.09
CA ASP A 39 -9.57 1.86 14.13
C ASP A 39 -8.85 1.24 15.35
N GLN A 40 -7.53 1.42 15.45
CA GLN A 40 -6.66 0.84 16.49
C GLN A 40 -6.17 1.89 17.50
N ASP A 41 -6.78 3.07 17.55
CA ASP A 41 -6.38 4.21 18.40
C ASP A 41 -4.90 4.64 18.22
N LEU A 42 -4.28 4.30 17.08
CA LEU A 42 -2.91 4.70 16.79
C LEU A 42 -2.88 6.13 16.22
N PRO A 43 -1.90 6.95 16.62
CA PRO A 43 -1.66 8.23 15.95
C PRO A 43 -1.28 8.01 14.48
N PRO A 44 -1.22 9.07 13.65
CA PRO A 44 -0.62 8.97 12.33
C PRO A 44 0.74 8.28 12.39
N THR A 45 0.85 7.14 11.72
CA THR A 45 1.97 6.21 11.86
C THR A 45 2.55 5.87 10.49
N LYS A 46 3.87 5.73 10.42
CA LYS A 46 4.64 5.44 9.22
C LYS A 46 5.35 4.09 9.37
N TYR A 47 5.29 3.27 8.34
CA TYR A 47 5.92 1.95 8.24
C TYR A 47 6.95 1.98 7.12
N ASP A 48 8.23 1.97 7.50
CA ASP A 48 9.32 2.08 6.54
C ASP A 48 9.58 0.74 5.84
N ILE A 49 10.08 0.80 4.60
CA ILE A 49 10.49 -0.40 3.88
C ILE A 49 11.67 -1.08 4.60
N VAL A 50 11.49 -2.34 4.99
CA VAL A 50 12.55 -3.18 5.59
C VAL A 50 13.14 -4.14 4.57
N LYS A 51 12.34 -4.63 3.62
CA LYS A 51 12.78 -5.51 2.52
C LYS A 51 12.87 -4.75 1.21
N LYS A 52 13.88 -3.89 1.09
CA LYS A 52 14.08 -2.94 -0.03
C LYS A 52 13.99 -3.54 -1.43
N MET A 53 14.44 -4.77 -1.64
CA MET A 53 14.37 -5.48 -2.92
C MET A 53 12.94 -5.86 -3.34
N PHE A 54 11.99 -5.82 -2.41
CA PHE A 54 10.60 -6.21 -2.58
C PHE A 54 9.67 -5.06 -2.24
N ALA A 55 10.04 -3.84 -2.61
CA ALA A 55 9.31 -2.64 -2.23
C ALA A 55 8.05 -2.45 -3.07
N ILE A 56 8.17 -2.40 -4.39
CA ILE A 56 7.06 -2.12 -5.28
C ILE A 56 6.86 -3.27 -6.25
N CYS A 57 5.63 -3.64 -6.56
CA CYS A 57 5.33 -4.64 -7.58
C CYS A 57 4.39 -4.04 -8.64
N TYR A 58 4.64 -4.38 -9.90
CA TYR A 58 3.74 -4.05 -11.00
C TYR A 58 2.91 -5.26 -11.43
N HIS A 59 1.59 -5.06 -11.53
CA HIS A 59 0.68 -6.01 -12.14
C HIS A 59 -0.22 -5.26 -13.16
N PRO A 60 -0.49 -5.82 -14.35
CA PRO A 60 -1.32 -5.15 -15.36
C PRO A 60 -2.79 -5.03 -14.98
N ASP A 61 -3.28 -5.93 -14.12
CA ASP A 61 -4.70 -6.06 -13.80
C ASP A 61 -5.06 -5.56 -12.39
N CYS A 62 -4.09 -5.05 -11.62
CA CYS A 62 -4.32 -4.46 -10.30
C CYS A 62 -3.14 -3.57 -9.89
N GLY A 63 -3.37 -2.71 -8.90
CA GLY A 63 -2.35 -1.87 -8.30
C GLY A 63 -2.90 -0.53 -7.82
N PRO A 64 -2.10 0.23 -7.04
CA PRO A 64 -0.70 -0.04 -6.70
C PRO A 64 -0.50 -1.24 -5.76
N ILE A 65 0.69 -1.87 -5.84
CA ILE A 65 1.12 -2.94 -4.94
C ILE A 65 2.41 -2.51 -4.23
N PHE A 66 2.38 -2.57 -2.91
CA PHE A 66 3.52 -2.37 -2.02
C PHE A 66 3.84 -3.70 -1.33
N GLY A 67 5.09 -4.15 -1.41
CA GLY A 67 5.60 -5.26 -0.63
C GLY A 67 5.50 -6.63 -1.31
N ALA A 68 6.34 -7.57 -0.89
CA ALA A 68 6.22 -8.98 -1.27
C ALA A 68 5.04 -9.62 -0.56
N GLY A 69 4.20 -10.34 -1.31
CA GLY A 69 2.91 -10.83 -0.80
C GLY A 69 1.85 -9.74 -0.66
N ALA A 70 2.20 -8.49 -1.01
CA ALA A 70 1.46 -7.26 -0.86
C ALA A 70 1.09 -6.89 0.58
N ASP A 71 1.90 -6.04 1.20
CA ASP A 71 1.52 -5.34 2.43
C ASP A 71 0.41 -4.34 2.18
N LEU A 72 0.31 -3.83 0.96
CA LEU A 72 -0.86 -3.13 0.46
C LEU A 72 -1.07 -3.46 -1.01
N LEU A 73 -2.25 -3.98 -1.35
CA LEU A 73 -2.72 -4.16 -2.72
C LEU A 73 -4.04 -3.41 -2.91
N ILE A 74 -4.09 -2.56 -3.93
CA ILE A 74 -5.34 -1.97 -4.41
C ILE A 74 -5.79 -2.73 -5.66
N ALA A 75 -6.95 -3.36 -5.60
CA ALA A 75 -7.49 -4.15 -6.70
C ALA A 75 -8.11 -3.25 -7.78
N SER A 76 -8.25 -3.78 -9.00
CA SER A 76 -9.10 -3.16 -10.01
C SER A 76 -10.56 -3.11 -9.54
N ASN A 77 -11.28 -2.04 -9.86
CA ASN A 77 -12.66 -1.81 -9.41
C ASN A 77 -12.81 -1.87 -7.88
N CYS A 78 -11.78 -1.44 -7.14
CA CYS A 78 -11.70 -1.49 -5.67
C CYS A 78 -12.86 -0.81 -4.94
N ASN A 79 -13.62 0.06 -5.59
CA ASN A 79 -14.83 0.69 -5.06
C ASN A 79 -16.10 -0.16 -5.17
N THR A 80 -16.04 -1.30 -5.87
CA THR A 80 -17.20 -2.19 -6.12
C THR A 80 -16.95 -3.64 -5.70
N ASN A 81 -15.78 -3.96 -5.16
CA ASN A 81 -15.42 -5.29 -4.65
C ASN A 81 -14.67 -5.17 -3.31
N MET A 82 -14.30 -6.33 -2.75
CA MET A 82 -13.45 -6.43 -1.54
C MET A 82 -12.13 -7.14 -1.82
N ASP A 83 -11.62 -7.00 -3.04
CA ASP A 83 -10.44 -7.74 -3.49
C ASP A 83 -9.12 -7.02 -3.14
N SER A 84 -9.20 -5.77 -2.66
CA SER A 84 -8.04 -5.07 -2.09
C SER A 84 -7.73 -5.66 -0.72
N TYR A 85 -6.45 -5.71 -0.36
CA TYR A 85 -6.05 -6.29 0.91
C TYR A 85 -4.72 -5.74 1.43
N SER A 86 -4.46 -6.01 2.70
CA SER A 86 -3.24 -5.66 3.42
C SER A 86 -2.68 -6.89 4.13
N ASN A 87 -1.45 -7.29 3.80
CA ASN A 87 -0.72 -8.35 4.48
C ASN A 87 0.48 -7.81 5.29
N LEU A 88 0.44 -6.53 5.65
CA LEU A 88 1.43 -5.86 6.51
C LEU A 88 1.61 -6.66 7.84
N PRO A 89 2.84 -6.83 8.38
CA PRO A 89 4.12 -6.25 7.97
C PRO A 89 5.13 -7.21 7.31
N HIS A 90 4.99 -7.55 6.04
CA HIS A 90 5.93 -8.45 5.39
C HIS A 90 7.18 -7.74 4.83
N SER A 91 7.03 -6.72 3.99
CA SER A 91 8.11 -5.92 3.38
C SER A 91 8.31 -4.56 4.04
N TYR A 92 7.25 -3.98 4.58
CA TYR A 92 7.19 -2.76 5.38
C TYR A 92 6.88 -3.15 6.82
N ASP A 93 7.50 -2.48 7.78
CA ASP A 93 7.32 -2.80 9.19
C ASP A 93 7.45 -1.55 10.06
N GLY A 94 7.01 -1.67 11.31
CA GLY A 94 7.03 -0.62 12.32
C GLY A 94 6.16 -0.98 13.52
N ASP A 95 6.17 -0.12 14.54
CA ASP A 95 5.42 -0.38 15.76
C ASP A 95 3.92 -0.55 15.46
N SER A 96 3.32 -1.59 16.06
CA SER A 96 1.91 -1.95 15.90
C SER A 96 1.46 -2.22 14.46
N ALA A 97 2.39 -2.56 13.56
CA ALA A 97 2.05 -2.96 12.21
C ALA A 97 1.25 -4.27 12.21
N SER A 98 0.14 -4.31 11.49
CA SER A 98 -0.74 -5.46 11.39
C SER A 98 -1.51 -5.44 10.06
N CYS A 99 -2.15 -6.56 9.71
CA CYS A 99 -2.94 -6.64 8.50
C CYS A 99 -4.18 -5.72 8.52
N SER A 100 -4.69 -5.36 9.70
CA SER A 100 -5.86 -4.48 9.86
C SER A 100 -5.51 -3.00 10.01
N VAL A 101 -4.28 -2.62 10.34
CA VAL A 101 -3.98 -1.23 10.76
C VAL A 101 -4.24 -0.16 9.68
N LEU A 102 -4.23 -0.54 8.40
CA LEU A 102 -4.44 0.39 7.29
C LEU A 102 -5.94 0.65 7.03
N MET A 103 -6.76 -0.41 7.02
CA MET A 103 -8.15 -0.36 6.54
C MET A 103 -9.14 -1.12 7.44
N GLY A 104 -8.73 -1.45 8.67
CA GLY A 104 -9.50 -2.15 9.71
C GLY A 104 -9.68 -3.66 9.52
N ASP A 105 -9.54 -4.18 8.30
CA ASP A 105 -9.66 -5.61 7.98
C ASP A 105 -8.58 -6.05 6.98
N TYR A 106 -8.39 -7.37 6.87
CA TYR A 106 -7.46 -7.95 5.88
C TYR A 106 -7.88 -7.61 4.44
N ASN A 107 -9.16 -7.82 4.10
CA ASN A 107 -9.76 -7.44 2.83
C ASN A 107 -10.63 -6.19 3.00
N PHE A 108 -10.63 -5.30 2.01
CA PHE A 108 -11.39 -4.05 2.09
C PHE A 108 -11.82 -3.53 0.70
N SER A 109 -12.82 -2.66 0.71
CA SER A 109 -13.17 -1.80 -0.42
C SER A 109 -12.53 -0.43 -0.25
N VAL A 110 -12.28 0.25 -1.38
CA VAL A 110 -11.71 1.60 -1.42
C VAL A 110 -12.77 2.54 -1.93
N LEU A 111 -13.22 3.47 -1.07
CA LEU A 111 -14.24 4.44 -1.47
C LEU A 111 -13.68 5.48 -2.45
N ASP A 112 -12.46 5.93 -2.17
CA ASP A 112 -11.75 6.92 -2.96
C ASP A 112 -10.24 6.77 -2.78
N TYR A 113 -9.46 7.15 -3.79
CA TYR A 113 -8.01 7.21 -3.71
C TYR A 113 -7.46 8.31 -4.61
N GLU A 114 -6.40 8.95 -4.13
CA GLU A 114 -5.71 10.02 -4.83
C GLU A 114 -4.26 9.61 -5.09
N VAL A 115 -3.70 10.05 -6.23
CA VAL A 115 -2.30 9.83 -6.57
C VAL A 115 -1.66 11.18 -6.84
N PHE A 116 -0.61 11.47 -6.06
CA PHE A 116 0.14 12.71 -6.18
C PHE A 116 1.54 12.42 -6.73
N THR A 117 1.96 13.21 -7.71
CA THR A 117 3.34 13.20 -8.21
C THR A 117 3.90 14.61 -8.11
N PRO A 118 5.17 14.79 -7.69
CA PRO A 118 5.79 16.10 -7.74
C PRO A 118 5.78 16.61 -9.19
N VAL A 119 5.38 17.87 -9.38
CA VAL A 119 5.59 18.56 -10.66
C VAL A 119 7.10 18.69 -10.84
N GLY A 120 7.64 18.07 -11.89
CA GLY A 120 9.08 18.09 -12.15
C GLY A 120 9.64 19.51 -12.24
N LYS A 121 10.92 19.66 -11.87
CA LYS A 121 11.75 20.75 -12.39
C LYS A 121 12.09 20.46 -13.85
#